data_AF-A0A1A2Z6P7-F1
#
_entry.id   AF-A0A1A2Z6P7-F1
#
_cell.length_a   1.000
_cell.length_b   1.000
_cell.length_c   1.000
_cell.angle_alpha   90.00
_cell.angle_beta   90.00
_cell.angle_gamma   90.00
#
_symmetry.space_group_name_H-M   'P 1'
#
loop_
_entity.id
_entity.type
_entity.pdbx_description
1 polymer ?
#
loop_
_entity_poly.entity_id
_entity_poly.type
_entity_poly.pdbx_seq_one_letter_code
_entity_poly.pdbx_strand_id
1 'polypeptide(L)'
;MVLSRYARLSREQLAVLVPELLLIGHMIDRSGMAWCIQEFGREEMLQIAIEEWAGASPIYTQRMQRALNYVGDDVPTIFKGLQLDIGAPPQFMDFRYTVHDRWHGEFQLDHCGALLDVEPMGDDYVFGMCHTIEDPTFDATAVATNPRAQMRPIHRPPREPADRHPHCAWTVIIDESYPPAEGIPALEVVRQTTAAGWELDAIDPADEGLADYSGPLLSDLDFGAFSHSALVRMADEVCLQMHLLYLSFAIAVRARTGSDAALAASVGTRQLIGLAGLGAERIHRALSLPDGIDGALRVFDLHPLLNPAGYVRAELSENRVTVHRSPAHDDGAWISL
;
A
#
# COMPACT_ATOMS: atom_id res chain seq x y z
N MET A 1 -11.97 11.98 19.36
CA MET A 1 -11.52 11.49 18.05
C MET A 1 -11.85 12.57 17.03
N VAL A 2 -10.95 12.86 16.08
CA VAL A 2 -11.24 13.79 14.98
C VAL A 2 -11.94 12.96 13.91
N LEU A 3 -13.14 13.36 13.50
CA LEU A 3 -13.89 12.65 12.47
C LEU A 3 -13.10 12.57 11.16
N SER A 4 -13.08 11.40 10.53
CA SER A 4 -12.51 11.22 9.20
C SER A 4 -13.06 12.22 8.17
N ARG A 5 -12.19 12.76 7.30
CA ARG A 5 -12.62 13.62 6.20
C ARG A 5 -13.39 12.84 5.13
N TYR A 6 -13.11 11.54 5.00
CA TYR A 6 -13.82 10.65 4.08
C TYR A 6 -15.28 10.42 4.48
N ALA A 7 -15.62 10.57 5.77
CA ALA A 7 -17.00 10.44 6.25
C ALA A 7 -17.98 11.47 5.65
N ARG A 8 -17.47 12.53 5.01
CA ARG A 8 -18.28 13.53 4.30
C ARG A 8 -18.71 13.09 2.90
N LEU A 9 -18.11 12.03 2.36
CA LEU A 9 -18.46 11.48 1.05
C LEU A 9 -19.64 10.53 1.17
N SER A 10 -20.39 10.36 0.09
CA SER A 10 -21.40 9.30 -0.03
C SER A 10 -20.74 7.92 -0.16
N ARG A 11 -21.53 6.85 0.07
CA ARG A 11 -21.09 5.46 -0.09
C ARG A 11 -20.61 5.20 -1.52
N GLU A 12 -21.33 5.71 -2.52
CA GLU A 12 -21.00 5.57 -3.94
C GLU A 12 -19.68 6.27 -4.28
N GLN A 13 -19.46 7.47 -3.75
CA GLN A 13 -18.19 8.19 -3.92
C GLN A 13 -17.02 7.45 -3.28
N LEU A 14 -17.21 6.87 -2.10
CA LEU A 14 -16.17 6.09 -1.42
C LEU A 14 -15.86 4.79 -2.18
N ALA A 15 -16.87 4.11 -2.70
CA ALA A 15 -16.69 2.89 -3.50
C ALA A 15 -15.85 3.13 -4.76
N VAL A 16 -15.94 4.34 -5.34
CA VAL A 16 -15.06 4.76 -6.45
C VAL A 16 -13.68 5.20 -5.94
N LEU A 17 -13.60 5.92 -4.83
CA LEU A 17 -12.37 6.52 -4.34
C LEU A 17 -11.39 5.51 -3.72
N VAL A 18 -11.84 4.50 -2.97
CA VAL A 18 -10.94 3.56 -2.28
C VAL A 18 -10.00 2.83 -3.25
N PRO A 19 -10.47 2.28 -4.40
CA PRO A 19 -9.57 1.73 -5.43
C PRO A 19 -8.53 2.73 -5.97
N GLU A 20 -8.90 4.01 -6.09
CA GLU A 20 -8.00 5.07 -6.52
C GLU A 20 -6.92 5.35 -5.47
N LEU A 21 -7.28 5.33 -4.19
CA LEU A 21 -6.32 5.47 -3.09
C LEU A 21 -5.33 4.31 -3.07
N LEU A 22 -5.78 3.07 -3.29
CA LEU A 22 -4.88 1.91 -3.38
C LEU A 22 -3.85 2.10 -4.51
N LEU A 23 -4.30 2.52 -5.69
CA LEU A 23 -3.41 2.81 -6.82
C LEU A 23 -2.45 3.98 -6.52
N ILE A 24 -2.92 5.04 -5.85
CA ILE A 24 -2.04 6.13 -5.41
C ILE A 24 -0.95 5.62 -4.48
N GLY A 25 -1.28 4.73 -3.55
CA GLY A 25 -0.29 4.09 -2.68
C GLY A 25 0.78 3.34 -3.47
N HIS A 26 0.36 2.54 -4.46
CA HIS A 26 1.28 1.83 -5.34
C HIS A 26 2.21 2.77 -6.13
N MET A 27 1.66 3.88 -6.65
CA MET A 27 2.42 4.84 -7.44
C MET A 27 3.54 5.51 -6.63
N ILE A 28 3.34 5.75 -5.33
CA ILE A 28 4.33 6.47 -4.52
C ILE A 28 5.64 5.70 -4.39
N ASP A 29 5.62 4.38 -4.18
CA ASP A 29 6.81 3.52 -4.22
C ASP A 29 7.65 3.80 -5.48
N ARG A 30 6.99 3.73 -6.65
CA ARG A 30 7.62 3.88 -7.96
C ARG A 30 8.26 5.24 -8.18
N SER A 31 7.65 6.29 -7.62
CA SER A 31 8.15 7.65 -7.75
C SER A 31 9.51 7.86 -7.08
N GLY A 32 9.83 7.05 -6.06
CA GLY A 32 11.11 7.13 -5.33
C GLY A 32 12.23 6.38 -6.03
N MET A 33 11.93 5.26 -6.69
CA MET A 33 12.94 4.32 -7.19
C MET A 33 13.90 4.92 -8.22
N ALA A 34 13.42 5.79 -9.11
CA ALA A 34 14.29 6.48 -10.08
C ALA A 34 15.36 7.35 -9.38
N TRP A 35 14.99 7.99 -8.26
CA TRP A 35 15.91 8.79 -7.47
C TRP A 35 16.87 7.94 -6.66
N CYS A 36 16.41 6.80 -6.12
CA CYS A 36 17.30 5.83 -5.48
C CYS A 36 18.35 5.28 -6.46
N ILE A 37 17.97 5.00 -7.72
CA ILE A 37 18.94 4.63 -8.77
C ILE A 37 19.96 5.75 -8.99
N GLN A 38 19.48 7.00 -9.13
CA GLN A 38 20.36 8.14 -9.40
C GLN A 38 21.38 8.38 -8.27
N GLU A 39 20.95 8.30 -7.02
CA GLU A 39 21.79 8.66 -5.87
C GLU A 39 22.60 7.48 -5.33
N PHE A 40 22.09 6.23 -5.44
CA PHE A 40 22.70 5.05 -4.81
C PHE A 40 23.03 3.90 -5.78
N GLY A 41 22.54 3.96 -7.03
CA GLY A 41 22.69 2.88 -8.00
C GLY A 41 21.59 1.81 -7.91
N ARG A 42 21.56 0.91 -8.92
CA ARG A 42 20.48 -0.08 -9.06
C ARG A 42 20.43 -1.08 -7.91
N GLU A 43 21.57 -1.62 -7.49
CA GLU A 43 21.63 -2.65 -6.45
C GLU A 43 21.06 -2.12 -5.12
N GLU A 44 21.44 -0.91 -4.73
CA GLU A 44 20.91 -0.26 -3.54
C GLU A 44 19.43 0.10 -3.66
N MET A 45 18.97 0.52 -4.85
CA MET A 45 17.53 0.71 -5.08
C MET A 45 16.74 -0.58 -4.87
N LEU A 46 17.22 -1.73 -5.37
CA LEU A 46 16.55 -3.02 -5.15
C LEU A 46 16.44 -3.34 -3.66
N GLN A 47 17.50 -3.10 -2.89
CA GLN A 47 17.49 -3.31 -1.43
C GLN A 47 16.55 -2.33 -0.71
N ILE A 48 16.52 -1.05 -1.11
CA ILE A 48 15.57 -0.07 -0.57
C ILE A 48 14.14 -0.54 -0.81
N ALA A 49 13.81 -1.01 -2.02
CA ALA A 49 12.47 -1.51 -2.33
C ALA A 49 12.11 -2.69 -1.42
N ILE A 50 12.99 -3.68 -1.25
CA ILE A 50 12.75 -4.81 -0.34
C ILE A 50 12.52 -4.32 1.10
N GLU A 51 13.37 -3.43 1.58
CA GLU A 51 13.29 -2.89 2.95
C GLU A 51 12.02 -2.07 3.18
N GLU A 52 11.63 -1.22 2.23
CA GLU A 52 10.42 -0.40 2.28
C GLU A 52 9.18 -1.27 2.49
N TRP A 53 8.97 -2.26 1.62
CA TRP A 53 7.81 -3.16 1.70
C TRP A 53 7.86 -4.08 2.93
N ALA A 54 9.01 -4.68 3.24
CA ALA A 54 9.13 -5.61 4.36
C ALA A 54 9.03 -4.93 5.74
N GLY A 55 9.36 -3.64 5.83
CA GLY A 55 9.21 -2.85 7.06
C GLY A 55 7.79 -2.31 7.29
N ALA A 56 6.94 -2.28 6.26
CA ALA A 56 5.61 -1.69 6.34
C ALA A 56 4.46 -2.70 6.22
N SER A 57 4.52 -3.60 5.22
CA SER A 57 3.42 -4.53 4.88
C SER A 57 2.94 -5.40 6.03
N PRO A 58 3.80 -5.94 6.91
CA PRO A 58 3.30 -6.77 8.00
C PRO A 58 2.44 -5.98 9.01
N ILE A 59 2.68 -4.68 9.15
CA ILE A 59 1.93 -3.82 10.07
C ILE A 59 0.56 -3.53 9.47
N TYR A 60 0.53 -2.98 8.26
CA TYR A 60 -0.73 -2.51 7.70
C TYR A 60 -1.66 -3.65 7.27
N THR A 61 -1.13 -4.81 6.90
CA THR A 61 -1.92 -6.00 6.59
C THR A 61 -2.66 -6.48 7.84
N GLN A 62 -1.99 -6.53 8.99
CA GLN A 62 -2.64 -6.89 10.26
C GLN A 62 -3.66 -5.85 10.71
N ARG A 63 -3.44 -4.57 10.41
CA ARG A 63 -4.41 -3.51 10.71
C ARG A 63 -5.70 -3.69 9.90
N MET A 64 -5.58 -3.92 8.60
CA MET A 64 -6.71 -4.15 7.71
C MET A 64 -7.49 -5.43 8.08
N GLN A 65 -6.78 -6.52 8.40
CA GLN A 65 -7.37 -7.76 8.92
C GLN A 65 -8.26 -7.53 10.14
N ARG A 66 -7.77 -6.75 11.11
CA ARG A 66 -8.55 -6.40 12.31
C ARG A 66 -9.70 -5.46 12.00
N ALA A 67 -9.48 -4.47 11.12
CA ALA A 67 -10.48 -3.49 10.76
C ALA A 67 -11.72 -4.12 10.13
N LEU A 68 -11.53 -5.12 9.26
CA LEU A 68 -12.60 -5.78 8.53
C LEU A 68 -12.84 -7.22 9.01
N ASN A 69 -12.46 -7.53 10.25
CA ASN A 69 -12.82 -8.78 10.93
C ASN A 69 -12.52 -10.07 10.12
N TYR A 70 -11.37 -10.13 9.44
CA TYR A 70 -10.93 -11.32 8.70
C TYR A 70 -9.59 -11.89 9.18
N VAL A 71 -9.20 -11.54 10.41
CA VAL A 71 -8.01 -12.09 11.08
C VAL A 71 -8.06 -13.62 11.07
N GLY A 72 -6.95 -14.23 10.67
CA GLY A 72 -6.77 -15.67 10.59
C GLY A 72 -5.29 -16.00 10.44
N ASP A 73 -5.01 -17.26 10.18
CA ASP A 73 -3.66 -17.85 10.09
C ASP A 73 -3.50 -18.70 8.82
N ASP A 74 -4.41 -18.56 7.85
CA ASP A 74 -4.55 -19.44 6.70
C ASP A 74 -4.39 -18.74 5.34
N VAL A 75 -4.32 -19.54 4.27
CA VAL A 75 -4.15 -19.06 2.89
C VAL A 75 -5.28 -18.12 2.44
N PRO A 76 -6.58 -18.43 2.69
CA PRO A 76 -7.66 -17.47 2.42
C PRO A 76 -7.46 -16.11 3.10
N THR A 77 -7.00 -16.05 4.35
CA THR A 77 -6.71 -14.78 5.02
C THR A 77 -5.58 -14.00 4.32
N ILE A 78 -4.51 -14.68 3.87
CA ILE A 78 -3.43 -14.05 3.10
C ILE A 78 -4.00 -13.41 1.82
N PHE A 79 -4.80 -14.15 1.06
CA PHE A 79 -5.38 -13.66 -0.20
C PHE A 79 -6.32 -12.48 0.00
N LYS A 80 -7.16 -12.49 1.04
CA LYS A 80 -7.99 -11.32 1.39
C LYS A 80 -7.14 -10.09 1.74
N GLY A 81 -6.00 -10.30 2.39
CA GLY A 81 -5.04 -9.23 2.67
C GLY A 81 -4.55 -8.56 1.39
N LEU A 82 -4.11 -9.35 0.41
CA LEU A 82 -3.64 -8.85 -0.89
C LEU A 82 -4.70 -8.03 -1.64
N GLN A 83 -5.99 -8.35 -1.51
CA GLN A 83 -7.07 -7.59 -2.17
C GLN A 83 -7.25 -6.15 -1.64
N LEU A 84 -6.63 -5.82 -0.51
CA LEU A 84 -6.73 -4.53 0.18
C LEU A 84 -5.36 -3.88 0.42
N ASP A 85 -4.35 -4.33 -0.31
CA ASP A 85 -2.96 -3.92 -0.19
C ASP A 85 -2.59 -2.91 -1.28
N ILE A 86 -1.91 -1.82 -0.92
CA ILE A 86 -1.36 -0.84 -1.89
C ILE A 86 -0.30 -1.45 -2.81
N GLY A 87 0.25 -2.61 -2.49
CA GLY A 87 1.11 -3.42 -3.35
C GLY A 87 0.36 -4.18 -4.43
N ALA A 88 -0.96 -4.34 -4.31
CA ALA A 88 -1.79 -5.10 -5.25
C ALA A 88 -3.10 -4.37 -5.64
N PRO A 89 -3.04 -3.10 -6.08
CA PRO A 89 -4.24 -2.34 -6.42
C PRO A 89 -4.94 -2.95 -7.65
N PRO A 90 -6.27 -3.14 -7.60
CA PRO A 90 -7.01 -3.89 -8.63
C PRO A 90 -7.05 -3.21 -10.01
N GLN A 91 -6.73 -1.92 -10.08
CA GLN A 91 -6.66 -1.17 -11.35
C GLN A 91 -5.34 -1.36 -12.11
N PHE A 92 -4.33 -1.94 -11.46
CA PHE A 92 -2.97 -2.05 -11.99
C PHE A 92 -2.44 -3.49 -11.97
N MET A 93 -2.93 -4.29 -11.02
CA MET A 93 -2.62 -5.70 -10.87
C MET A 93 -3.89 -6.53 -10.93
N ASP A 94 -3.85 -7.61 -11.70
CA ASP A 94 -4.96 -8.55 -11.85
C ASP A 94 -4.62 -9.90 -11.18
N PHE A 95 -4.71 -9.94 -9.85
CA PHE A 95 -4.51 -11.16 -9.08
C PHE A 95 -5.70 -12.10 -9.21
N ARG A 96 -5.43 -13.36 -9.56
CA ARG A 96 -6.41 -14.45 -9.57
C ARG A 96 -5.98 -15.52 -8.57
N TYR A 97 -6.88 -15.88 -7.67
CA TYR A 97 -6.60 -16.80 -6.56
C TYR A 97 -7.24 -18.16 -6.78
N THR A 98 -6.50 -19.22 -6.47
CA THR A 98 -6.99 -20.59 -6.35
C THR A 98 -6.70 -21.09 -4.94
N VAL A 99 -7.74 -21.48 -4.20
CA VAL A 99 -7.60 -22.06 -2.86
C VAL A 99 -7.79 -23.57 -2.98
N HIS A 100 -6.75 -24.34 -2.64
CA HIS A 100 -6.83 -25.80 -2.61
C HIS A 100 -7.36 -26.27 -1.25
N ASP A 101 -6.82 -25.72 -0.18
CA ASP A 101 -7.28 -25.91 1.20
C ASP A 101 -6.83 -24.74 2.11
N ARG A 102 -6.91 -24.93 3.43
CA ARG A 102 -6.52 -23.92 4.43
C ARG A 102 -5.02 -23.54 4.36
N TRP A 103 -4.16 -24.47 3.96
CA TRP A 103 -2.71 -24.34 4.03
C TRP A 103 -2.05 -24.25 2.65
N HIS A 104 -2.79 -24.55 1.58
CA HIS A 104 -2.30 -24.54 0.21
C HIS A 104 -3.21 -23.73 -0.71
N GLY A 105 -2.59 -22.85 -1.50
CA GLY A 105 -3.23 -22.17 -2.61
C GLY A 105 -2.23 -21.67 -3.63
N GLU A 106 -2.75 -21.03 -4.65
CA GLU A 106 -1.98 -20.42 -5.73
C GLU A 106 -2.57 -19.05 -6.06
N PHE A 107 -1.72 -18.14 -6.53
CA PHE A 107 -2.19 -16.96 -7.23
C PHE A 107 -1.44 -16.77 -8.53
N GLN A 108 -2.07 -16.14 -9.50
CA GLN A 108 -1.45 -15.69 -10.74
C GLN A 108 -1.80 -14.23 -11.00
N LEU A 109 -0.93 -13.53 -11.72
CA LEU A 109 -1.23 -12.19 -12.22
C LEU A 109 -1.52 -12.28 -13.71
N ASP A 110 -2.80 -12.15 -14.10
CA ASP A 110 -3.19 -12.09 -15.51
C ASP A 110 -2.66 -10.82 -16.16
N HIS A 111 -2.51 -9.76 -15.36
CA HIS A 111 -1.87 -8.51 -15.69
C HIS A 111 -1.07 -7.99 -14.48
N CYS A 112 0.16 -7.53 -14.73
CA CYS A 112 1.02 -6.90 -13.72
C CYS A 112 1.57 -5.60 -14.30
N GLY A 113 1.04 -4.46 -13.86
CA GLY A 113 1.54 -3.14 -14.29
C GLY A 113 2.98 -2.87 -13.85
N ALA A 114 3.44 -3.49 -12.74
CA ALA A 114 4.83 -3.40 -12.30
C ALA A 114 5.80 -3.95 -13.34
N LEU A 115 5.50 -5.15 -13.86
CA LEU A 115 6.23 -5.75 -14.97
C LEU A 115 6.16 -4.88 -16.22
N LEU A 116 4.97 -4.45 -16.64
CA LEU A 116 4.81 -3.73 -17.92
C LEU A 116 5.56 -2.41 -17.98
N ASP A 117 5.80 -1.78 -16.83
CA ASP A 117 6.60 -0.56 -16.76
C ASP A 117 8.11 -0.82 -16.87
N VAL A 118 8.61 -1.96 -16.37
CA VAL A 118 10.04 -2.28 -16.38
C VAL A 118 10.47 -3.14 -17.55
N GLU A 119 9.55 -3.87 -18.19
CA GLU A 119 9.84 -4.72 -19.34
C GLU A 119 10.46 -3.94 -20.52
N PRO A 120 10.00 -2.72 -20.87
CA PRO A 120 10.67 -1.90 -21.88
C PRO A 120 12.10 -1.47 -21.51
N MET A 121 12.47 -1.56 -20.23
CA MET A 121 13.81 -1.22 -19.72
C MET A 121 14.81 -2.38 -19.84
N GLY A 122 14.35 -3.59 -20.21
CA GLY A 122 15.17 -4.77 -20.49
C GLY A 122 15.22 -5.79 -19.35
N ASP A 123 15.68 -7.00 -19.67
CA ASP A 123 15.66 -8.20 -18.80
C ASP A 123 16.29 -7.98 -17.43
N ASP A 124 17.30 -7.12 -17.37
CA ASP A 124 18.00 -6.74 -16.14
C ASP A 124 17.09 -6.05 -15.11
N TYR A 125 16.18 -5.18 -15.58
CA TYR A 125 15.18 -4.53 -14.74
C TYR A 125 14.02 -5.48 -14.42
N VAL A 126 13.64 -6.33 -15.37
CA VAL A 126 12.65 -7.38 -15.15
C VAL A 126 13.11 -8.35 -14.06
N PHE A 127 14.37 -8.79 -14.10
CA PHE A 127 14.94 -9.66 -13.07
C PHE A 127 15.00 -8.96 -11.71
N GLY A 128 15.40 -7.68 -11.69
CA GLY A 128 15.37 -6.88 -10.46
C GLY A 128 13.98 -6.86 -9.80
N MET A 129 12.94 -6.56 -10.59
CA MET A 129 11.56 -6.52 -10.09
C MET A 129 11.03 -7.91 -9.73
N CYS A 130 10.95 -8.82 -10.71
CA CYS A 130 10.21 -10.07 -10.59
C CYS A 130 10.97 -11.21 -9.88
N HIS A 131 12.28 -11.04 -9.66
CA HIS A 131 13.08 -12.01 -8.91
C HIS A 131 13.64 -11.45 -7.62
N THR A 132 14.26 -10.27 -7.69
CA THR A 132 15.00 -9.77 -6.53
C THR A 132 14.07 -9.10 -5.52
N ILE A 133 13.10 -8.32 -5.98
CA ILE A 133 12.14 -7.63 -5.12
C ILE A 133 10.96 -8.53 -4.76
N GLU A 134 10.27 -9.11 -5.75
CA GLU A 134 9.01 -9.86 -5.52
C GLU A 134 9.18 -11.08 -4.59
N ASP A 135 10.28 -11.85 -4.70
CA ASP A 135 10.49 -13.05 -3.85
C ASP A 135 10.40 -12.72 -2.34
N PRO A 136 11.23 -11.81 -1.80
CA PRO A 136 11.16 -11.49 -0.37
C PRO A 136 9.94 -10.65 0.02
N THR A 137 9.39 -9.81 -0.86
CA THR A 137 8.25 -8.93 -0.49
C THR A 137 6.91 -9.67 -0.46
N PHE A 138 6.71 -10.66 -1.32
CA PHE A 138 5.56 -11.56 -1.21
C PHE A 138 5.59 -12.39 0.08
N ASP A 139 6.76 -12.92 0.45
CA ASP A 139 6.93 -13.58 1.76
C ASP A 139 6.66 -12.60 2.91
N ALA A 140 7.19 -11.38 2.87
CA ALA A 140 6.97 -10.36 3.90
C ALA A 140 5.49 -10.03 4.10
N THR A 141 4.71 -10.02 3.02
CA THR A 141 3.26 -9.80 3.08
C THR A 141 2.54 -11.02 3.67
N ALA A 142 2.93 -12.24 3.28
CA ALA A 142 2.34 -13.48 3.77
C ALA A 142 2.52 -13.65 5.29
N VAL A 143 3.70 -13.31 5.80
CA VAL A 143 4.09 -13.56 7.20
C VAL A 143 3.36 -12.67 8.20
N ALA A 144 2.71 -11.61 7.71
CA ALA A 144 1.75 -10.81 8.48
C ALA A 144 0.60 -11.68 9.04
N THR A 145 0.21 -12.71 8.27
CA THR A 145 -0.87 -13.64 8.59
C THR A 145 -0.34 -14.90 9.26
N ASN A 146 0.69 -15.53 8.69
CA ASN A 146 1.27 -16.74 9.24
C ASN A 146 2.80 -16.73 9.07
N PRO A 147 3.59 -16.79 10.15
CA PRO A 147 5.04 -16.69 10.07
C PRO A 147 5.70 -17.84 9.28
N ARG A 148 4.98 -18.93 9.00
CA ARG A 148 5.48 -20.07 8.22
C ARG A 148 4.93 -20.11 6.79
N ALA A 149 4.20 -19.09 6.36
CA ALA A 149 3.78 -18.97 4.97
C ALA A 149 5.00 -18.70 4.08
N GLN A 150 5.06 -19.38 2.93
CA GLN A 150 6.02 -19.10 1.86
C GLN A 150 5.29 -18.98 0.52
N MET A 151 5.64 -17.96 -0.24
CA MET A 151 5.19 -17.73 -1.61
C MET A 151 6.32 -18.07 -2.58
N ARG A 152 6.12 -19.05 -3.47
CA ARG A 152 7.19 -19.50 -4.40
C ARG A 152 6.71 -19.47 -5.85
N PRO A 153 7.55 -19.01 -6.79
CA PRO A 153 7.12 -18.86 -8.17
C PRO A 153 6.97 -20.24 -8.84
N ILE A 154 5.84 -20.46 -9.50
CA ILE A 154 5.65 -21.51 -10.51
C ILE A 154 6.32 -21.06 -11.82
N HIS A 155 6.06 -19.81 -12.21
CA HIS A 155 6.80 -19.10 -13.24
C HIS A 155 6.74 -17.59 -13.03
N ARG A 156 7.67 -16.90 -13.66
CA ARG A 156 7.78 -15.44 -13.61
C ARG A 156 8.49 -14.91 -14.86
N PRO A 157 8.39 -13.60 -15.14
CA PRO A 157 9.12 -12.94 -16.22
C PRO A 157 10.65 -13.12 -16.11
N PRO A 158 11.43 -12.90 -17.18
CA PRO A 158 11.04 -12.39 -18.49
C PRO A 158 10.01 -13.25 -19.22
N ARG A 159 9.09 -12.62 -19.96
CA ARG A 159 8.02 -13.33 -20.66
C ARG A 159 8.58 -13.96 -21.93
N GLU A 160 8.60 -15.30 -21.95
CA GLU A 160 8.94 -16.09 -23.13
C GLU A 160 7.79 -17.06 -23.48
N PRO A 161 7.10 -16.89 -24.62
CA PRO A 161 7.17 -15.73 -25.53
C PRO A 161 6.70 -14.42 -24.87
N ALA A 162 6.97 -13.27 -25.49
CA ALA A 162 6.66 -11.94 -24.93
C ALA A 162 5.15 -11.69 -24.67
N ASP A 163 4.27 -12.54 -25.18
CA ASP A 163 2.82 -12.55 -24.95
C ASP A 163 2.36 -13.63 -23.95
N ARG A 164 3.29 -14.20 -23.16
CA ARG A 164 2.95 -15.21 -22.15
C ARG A 164 1.98 -14.65 -21.10
N HIS A 165 0.90 -15.39 -20.89
CA HIS A 165 -0.06 -15.21 -19.79
C HIS A 165 -0.23 -16.51 -18.98
N PRO A 166 -0.55 -16.41 -17.67
CA PRO A 166 -0.48 -15.19 -16.86
C PRO A 166 0.96 -14.66 -16.79
N HIS A 167 1.14 -13.37 -16.46
CA HIS A 167 2.46 -12.75 -16.39
C HIS A 167 3.38 -13.49 -15.40
N CYS A 168 2.86 -13.87 -14.23
CA CYS A 168 3.50 -14.75 -13.27
C CYS A 168 2.47 -15.62 -12.55
N ALA A 169 2.92 -16.71 -11.93
CA ALA A 169 2.11 -17.61 -11.11
C ALA A 169 2.93 -18.13 -9.93
N TRP A 170 2.29 -18.30 -8.78
CA TRP A 170 2.94 -18.56 -7.50
C TRP A 170 2.12 -19.54 -6.67
N THR A 171 2.82 -20.42 -5.94
CA THR A 171 2.23 -21.22 -4.85
C THR A 171 2.29 -20.43 -3.56
N VAL A 172 1.30 -20.58 -2.70
CA VAL A 172 1.31 -20.14 -1.30
C VAL A 172 1.09 -21.36 -0.41
N ILE A 173 2.10 -21.67 0.40
CA ILE A 173 2.13 -22.86 1.24
C ILE A 173 2.44 -22.44 2.68
N ILE A 174 1.63 -22.93 3.61
CA ILE A 174 1.87 -22.84 5.04
C ILE A 174 2.21 -24.23 5.55
N ASP A 175 3.44 -24.43 6.00
CA ASP A 175 3.91 -25.74 6.47
C ASP A 175 4.66 -25.59 7.80
N GLU A 176 4.35 -26.43 8.79
CA GLU A 176 5.00 -26.38 10.11
C GLU A 176 6.52 -26.64 10.05
N SER A 177 6.99 -27.35 9.02
CA SER A 177 8.40 -27.62 8.78
C SER A 177 9.17 -26.40 8.25
N TYR A 178 8.48 -25.40 7.70
CA TYR A 178 9.13 -24.19 7.20
C TYR A 178 9.63 -23.34 8.38
N PRO A 179 10.86 -22.81 8.29
CA PRO A 179 11.35 -21.91 9.33
C PRO A 179 10.41 -20.70 9.42
N PRO A 180 10.06 -20.23 10.64
CA PRO A 180 9.32 -18.99 10.77
C PRO A 180 10.15 -17.85 10.18
N ALA A 181 9.51 -17.01 9.38
CA ALA A 181 10.16 -15.86 8.79
C ALA A 181 10.63 -14.88 9.86
N GLU A 182 11.82 -14.31 9.65
CA GLU A 182 12.36 -13.25 10.47
C GLU A 182 12.08 -11.91 9.78
N GLY A 183 11.48 -10.97 10.50
CA GLY A 183 11.30 -9.61 10.00
C GLY A 183 12.63 -8.86 9.92
N ILE A 184 12.68 -7.82 9.08
CA ILE A 184 13.86 -6.95 9.02
C ILE A 184 13.88 -5.98 10.22
N PRO A 185 15.06 -5.45 10.63
CA PRO A 185 15.15 -4.50 11.75
C PRO A 185 14.25 -3.27 11.60
N ALA A 186 14.06 -2.78 10.37
CA ALA A 186 13.19 -1.62 10.10
C ALA A 186 11.73 -1.86 10.51
N LEU A 187 11.23 -3.09 10.43
CA LEU A 187 9.86 -3.45 10.82
C LEU A 187 9.57 -3.09 12.28
N GLU A 188 10.53 -3.34 13.18
CA GLU A 188 10.36 -3.03 14.61
C GLU A 188 10.38 -1.52 14.86
N VAL A 189 11.21 -0.78 14.13
CA VAL A 189 11.22 0.69 14.21
C VAL A 189 9.89 1.28 13.72
N VAL A 190 9.37 0.80 12.58
CA VAL A 190 8.08 1.27 12.05
C VAL A 190 6.93 0.89 12.99
N ARG A 191 6.98 -0.30 13.62
CA ARG A 191 5.96 -0.75 14.58
C ARG A 191 5.83 0.16 15.81
N GLN A 192 6.90 0.87 16.18
CA GLN A 192 6.92 1.80 17.31
C GLN A 192 6.39 3.20 16.96
N THR A 193 6.13 3.48 15.68
CA THR A 193 5.58 4.76 15.24
C THR A 193 4.15 4.97 15.72
N THR A 194 3.74 6.22 15.81
CA THR A 194 2.35 6.58 16.10
C THR A 194 1.42 6.13 14.97
N ALA A 195 1.85 6.17 13.70
CA ALA A 195 1.11 5.64 12.56
C ALA A 195 0.70 4.18 12.74
N ALA A 196 1.64 3.32 13.18
CA ALA A 196 1.41 1.89 13.34
C ALA A 196 0.33 1.59 14.39
N GLY A 197 0.28 2.41 15.45
CA GLY A 197 -0.72 2.33 16.52
C GLY A 197 -1.92 3.27 16.34
N TRP A 198 -2.05 3.98 15.22
CA TRP A 198 -3.08 5.02 15.08
C TRP A 198 -4.48 4.41 15.11
N GLU A 199 -5.31 4.88 16.04
CA GLU A 199 -6.71 4.47 16.18
C GLU A 199 -7.59 5.32 15.26
N LEU A 200 -8.39 4.65 14.44
CA LEU A 200 -9.36 5.26 13.53
C LEU A 200 -10.79 5.00 14.03
N ASP A 201 -11.74 5.77 13.53
CA ASP A 201 -13.16 5.61 13.85
C ASP A 201 -13.62 4.16 13.58
N ALA A 202 -14.46 3.61 14.47
CA ALA A 202 -14.96 2.24 14.32
C ALA A 202 -15.98 2.14 13.17
N ILE A 203 -16.08 0.94 12.57
CA ILE A 203 -17.15 0.63 11.62
C ILE A 203 -18.47 0.47 12.39
N ASP A 204 -19.54 1.09 11.92
CA ASP A 204 -20.88 0.89 12.47
C ASP A 204 -21.50 -0.39 11.89
N PRO A 205 -21.70 -1.45 12.68
CA PRO A 205 -22.27 -2.70 12.20
C PRO A 205 -23.76 -2.57 11.81
N ALA A 206 -24.42 -1.47 12.16
CA ALA A 206 -25.81 -1.20 11.78
C ALA A 206 -25.93 -0.47 10.43
N ASP A 207 -24.82 0.04 9.85
CA ASP A 207 -24.87 0.70 8.55
C ASP A 207 -25.25 -0.28 7.43
N GLU A 208 -25.98 0.23 6.45
CA GLU A 208 -26.38 -0.55 5.28
C GLU A 208 -25.16 -0.99 4.44
N GLY A 209 -25.02 -2.30 4.21
CA GLY A 209 -23.94 -2.92 3.44
C GLY A 209 -23.14 -3.91 4.28
N LEU A 210 -22.05 -4.44 3.72
CA LEU A 210 -21.11 -5.28 4.46
C LEU A 210 -20.28 -4.40 5.41
N ALA A 211 -20.38 -4.67 6.72
CA ALA A 211 -19.56 -4.01 7.73
C ALA A 211 -18.16 -4.63 7.87
N ASP A 212 -17.94 -5.81 7.30
CA ASP A 212 -16.68 -6.54 7.41
C ASP A 212 -16.40 -7.44 6.19
N TYR A 213 -15.24 -8.11 6.20
CA TYR A 213 -14.83 -9.08 5.19
C TYR A 213 -14.62 -10.50 5.78
N SER A 214 -15.41 -10.86 6.78
CA SER A 214 -15.34 -12.17 7.45
C SER A 214 -15.80 -13.35 6.57
N GLY A 215 -16.58 -13.06 5.52
CA GLY A 215 -17.13 -14.02 4.55
C GLY A 215 -16.09 -14.73 3.67
N PRO A 216 -16.49 -15.40 2.57
CA PRO A 216 -15.53 -16.09 1.69
C PRO A 216 -14.58 -15.12 0.99
N LEU A 217 -13.41 -15.61 0.56
CA LEU A 217 -12.55 -14.91 -0.39
C LEU A 217 -13.33 -14.68 -1.70
N LEU A 218 -13.22 -13.47 -2.26
CA LEU A 218 -13.86 -13.08 -3.52
C LEU A 218 -12.88 -13.14 -4.68
N SER A 219 -13.38 -13.31 -5.90
CA SER A 219 -12.56 -13.19 -7.12
C SER A 219 -12.19 -11.73 -7.39
N ASP A 220 -13.18 -10.84 -7.30
CA ASP A 220 -13.02 -9.39 -7.40
C ASP A 220 -13.73 -8.76 -6.20
N LEU A 221 -13.07 -7.80 -5.53
CA LEU A 221 -13.65 -7.11 -4.38
C LEU A 221 -14.64 -6.03 -4.86
N ASP A 222 -15.93 -6.21 -4.58
CA ASP A 222 -16.95 -5.20 -4.83
C ASP A 222 -16.98 -4.18 -3.69
N PHE A 223 -16.25 -3.06 -3.86
CA PHE A 223 -16.27 -1.96 -2.89
C PHE A 223 -17.67 -1.38 -2.68
N GLY A 224 -18.55 -1.43 -3.69
CA GLY A 224 -19.93 -0.99 -3.57
C GLY A 224 -20.76 -1.83 -2.59
N ALA A 225 -20.38 -3.08 -2.33
CA ALA A 225 -21.08 -3.96 -1.39
C ALA A 225 -20.86 -3.57 0.08
N PHE A 226 -19.76 -2.87 0.40
CA PHE A 226 -19.43 -2.47 1.76
C PHE A 226 -20.24 -1.27 2.25
N SER A 227 -20.44 -1.21 3.58
CA SER A 227 -21.15 -0.11 4.22
C SER A 227 -20.37 1.21 4.15
N HIS A 228 -21.06 2.33 4.40
CA HIS A 228 -20.43 3.64 4.41
C HIS A 228 -19.26 3.72 5.43
N SER A 229 -19.50 3.38 6.69
CA SER A 229 -18.44 3.38 7.70
C SER A 229 -17.31 2.39 7.41
N ALA A 230 -17.60 1.24 6.77
CA ALA A 230 -16.56 0.31 6.33
C ALA A 230 -15.67 0.93 5.25
N LEU A 231 -16.24 1.63 4.28
CA LEU A 231 -15.48 2.29 3.23
C LEU A 231 -14.67 3.49 3.74
N VAL A 232 -15.21 4.26 4.69
CA VAL A 232 -14.45 5.32 5.39
C VAL A 232 -13.25 4.71 6.10
N ARG A 233 -13.47 3.62 6.84
CA ARG A 233 -12.41 2.89 7.56
C ARG A 233 -11.33 2.38 6.61
N MET A 234 -11.71 1.82 5.46
CA MET A 234 -10.77 1.39 4.43
C MET A 234 -9.95 2.55 3.88
N ALA A 235 -10.58 3.67 3.53
CA ALA A 235 -9.89 4.85 3.00
C ALA A 235 -8.81 5.37 3.95
N ASP A 236 -9.12 5.46 5.25
CA ASP A 236 -8.14 5.88 6.26
C ASP A 236 -7.04 4.84 6.51
N GLU A 237 -7.36 3.53 6.51
CA GLU A 237 -6.32 2.49 6.59
C GLU A 237 -5.38 2.52 5.39
N VAL A 238 -5.90 2.73 4.17
CA VAL A 238 -5.08 2.85 2.96
C VAL A 238 -4.18 4.08 3.02
N CYS A 239 -4.63 5.19 3.64
CA CYS A 239 -3.75 6.32 3.92
C CYS A 239 -2.62 5.95 4.90
N LEU A 240 -2.91 5.13 5.92
CA LEU A 240 -1.87 4.65 6.84
C LEU A 240 -0.92 3.66 6.16
N GLN A 241 -1.37 2.80 5.25
CA GLN A 241 -0.49 1.96 4.43
C GLN A 241 0.58 2.82 3.75
N MET A 242 0.14 3.91 3.14
CA MET A 242 0.96 4.92 2.48
C MET A 242 1.98 5.60 3.42
N HIS A 243 1.56 6.08 4.59
CA HIS A 243 2.48 6.67 5.57
C HIS A 243 3.49 5.65 6.11
N LEU A 244 3.04 4.42 6.41
CA LEU A 244 3.91 3.35 6.91
C LEU A 244 4.96 2.93 5.89
N LEU A 245 4.56 2.85 4.61
CA LEU A 245 5.48 2.57 3.51
C LEU A 245 6.58 3.64 3.44
N TYR A 246 6.21 4.93 3.46
CA TYR A 246 7.19 6.01 3.48
C TYR A 246 8.09 6.00 4.72
N LEU A 247 7.55 5.72 5.91
CA LEU A 247 8.36 5.64 7.13
C LEU A 247 9.45 4.56 6.99
N SER A 248 9.10 3.41 6.41
CA SER A 248 10.04 2.33 6.09
C SER A 248 11.07 2.77 5.03
N PHE A 249 10.62 3.38 3.93
CA PHE A 249 11.48 3.96 2.90
C PHE A 249 12.49 4.95 3.47
N ALA A 250 12.04 5.86 4.33
CA ALA A 250 12.88 6.89 4.91
C ALA A 250 13.95 6.28 5.83
N ILE A 251 13.68 5.15 6.50
CA ILE A 251 14.69 4.39 7.24
C ILE A 251 15.75 3.83 6.28
N ALA A 252 15.32 3.16 5.22
CA ALA A 252 16.19 2.57 4.21
C ALA A 252 17.08 3.62 3.52
N VAL A 253 16.52 4.77 3.16
CA VAL A 253 17.26 5.90 2.56
C VAL A 253 18.25 6.49 3.56
N ARG A 254 17.85 6.75 4.81
CA ARG A 254 18.75 7.30 5.83
C ARG A 254 19.93 6.37 6.12
N ALA A 255 19.74 5.06 6.05
CA ALA A 255 20.83 4.10 6.19
C ALA A 255 21.92 4.28 5.11
N ARG A 256 21.54 4.72 3.90
CA ARG A 256 22.44 4.93 2.75
C ARG A 256 23.02 6.34 2.68
N THR A 257 22.28 7.35 3.12
CA THR A 257 22.79 8.73 3.18
C THR A 257 23.69 8.99 4.39
N GLY A 258 23.62 8.13 5.42
CA GLY A 258 24.38 8.31 6.66
C GLY A 258 24.04 9.65 7.34
N SER A 259 25.04 10.50 7.55
CA SER A 259 24.85 11.82 8.18
C SER A 259 24.31 12.89 7.23
N ASP A 260 24.15 12.62 5.93
CA ASP A 260 23.63 13.59 4.96
C ASP A 260 22.09 13.69 5.03
N ALA A 261 21.61 14.44 6.01
CA ALA A 261 20.18 14.69 6.20
C ALA A 261 19.54 15.47 5.04
N ALA A 262 20.32 16.30 4.33
CA ALA A 262 19.80 17.07 3.21
C ALA A 262 19.54 16.19 1.99
N LEU A 263 20.42 15.22 1.73
CA LEU A 263 20.19 14.21 0.69
C LEU A 263 19.00 13.33 1.04
N ALA A 264 18.88 12.87 2.28
CA ALA A 264 17.74 12.07 2.72
C ALA A 264 16.41 12.81 2.53
N ALA A 265 16.35 14.09 2.95
CA ALA A 265 15.19 14.94 2.73
C ALA A 265 14.91 15.15 1.24
N SER A 266 15.93 15.40 0.42
CA SER A 266 15.77 15.56 -1.03
C SER A 266 15.17 14.31 -1.69
N VAL A 267 15.68 13.12 -1.37
CA VAL A 267 15.13 11.85 -1.92
C VAL A 267 13.69 11.63 -1.45
N GLY A 268 13.41 11.83 -0.16
CA GLY A 268 12.05 11.73 0.40
C GLY A 268 11.06 12.71 -0.25
N THR A 269 11.46 13.98 -0.42
CA THR A 269 10.64 14.99 -1.07
C THR A 269 10.37 14.65 -2.53
N ARG A 270 11.36 14.12 -3.25
CA ARG A 270 11.19 13.71 -4.65
C ARG A 270 10.26 12.51 -4.81
N GLN A 271 10.29 11.54 -3.89
CA GLN A 271 9.28 10.48 -3.83
C GLN A 271 7.90 11.10 -3.58
N LEU A 272 7.74 11.93 -2.55
CA LEU A 272 6.46 12.55 -2.22
C LEU A 272 5.82 13.31 -3.39
N ILE A 273 6.59 14.18 -4.07
CA ILE A 273 6.03 15.07 -5.10
C ILE A 273 6.00 14.47 -6.50
N GLY A 274 6.75 13.39 -6.75
CA GLY A 274 7.00 12.87 -8.10
C GLY A 274 5.74 12.48 -8.88
N LEU A 275 4.77 11.87 -8.19
CA LEU A 275 3.46 11.51 -8.76
C LEU A 275 2.27 12.18 -8.05
N ALA A 276 2.52 13.19 -7.21
CA ALA A 276 1.47 13.89 -6.47
C ALA A 276 0.45 14.58 -7.40
N GLY A 277 0.90 15.13 -8.53
CA GLY A 277 0.02 15.72 -9.54
C GLY A 277 -0.93 14.69 -10.17
N LEU A 278 -0.42 13.50 -10.48
CA LEU A 278 -1.25 12.41 -11.01
C LEU A 278 -2.22 11.89 -9.94
N GLY A 279 -1.78 11.68 -8.71
CA GLY A 279 -2.66 11.30 -7.61
C GLY A 279 -3.79 12.31 -7.36
N ALA A 280 -3.45 13.61 -7.39
CA ALA A 280 -4.42 14.70 -7.30
C ALA A 280 -5.44 14.68 -8.46
N GLU A 281 -4.97 14.50 -9.69
CA GLU A 281 -5.81 14.40 -10.90
C GLU A 281 -6.76 13.20 -10.84
N ARG A 282 -6.29 12.06 -10.32
CA ARG A 282 -7.12 10.86 -10.14
C ARG A 282 -8.22 11.08 -9.12
N ILE A 283 -7.92 11.64 -7.95
CA ILE A 283 -8.94 12.00 -6.94
C ILE A 283 -9.96 12.99 -7.53
N HIS A 284 -9.47 14.02 -8.24
CA HIS A 284 -10.32 15.02 -8.89
C HIS A 284 -11.30 14.39 -9.88
N ARG A 285 -10.82 13.56 -10.79
CA ARG A 285 -11.64 12.87 -11.80
C ARG A 285 -12.60 11.87 -11.20
N ALA A 286 -12.11 11.03 -10.27
CA ALA A 286 -12.90 9.98 -9.63
C ALA A 286 -14.17 10.51 -8.97
N LEU A 287 -14.09 11.72 -8.39
CA LEU A 287 -15.20 12.36 -7.71
C LEU A 287 -15.88 13.48 -8.52
N SER A 288 -15.44 13.70 -9.77
CA SER A 288 -15.91 14.80 -10.62
C SER A 288 -15.91 16.15 -9.88
N LEU A 289 -14.80 16.44 -9.19
CA LEU A 289 -14.66 17.66 -8.40
C LEU A 289 -14.72 18.91 -9.31
N PRO A 290 -15.19 20.07 -8.80
CA PRO A 290 -15.24 21.29 -9.59
C PRO A 290 -13.83 21.74 -10.01
N ASP A 291 -13.75 22.60 -11.02
CA ASP A 291 -12.50 23.26 -11.39
C ASP A 291 -12.13 24.37 -10.40
N GLY A 292 -10.88 24.83 -10.47
CA GLY A 292 -10.40 25.98 -9.70
C GLY A 292 -10.08 25.67 -8.23
N ILE A 293 -10.10 26.71 -7.39
CA ILE A 293 -9.65 26.66 -5.99
C ILE A 293 -10.50 25.68 -5.18
N ASP A 294 -11.82 25.66 -5.39
CA ASP A 294 -12.73 24.77 -4.68
C ASP A 294 -12.37 23.30 -4.94
N GLY A 295 -12.13 22.94 -6.20
CA GLY A 295 -11.65 21.61 -6.58
C GLY A 295 -10.34 21.24 -5.93
N ALA A 296 -9.36 22.15 -5.99
CA ALA A 296 -8.05 21.94 -5.38
C ALA A 296 -8.14 21.72 -3.87
N LEU A 297 -8.96 22.50 -3.16
CA LEU A 297 -9.19 22.31 -1.73
C LEU A 297 -9.87 20.98 -1.42
N ARG A 298 -10.84 20.55 -2.23
CA ARG A 298 -11.46 19.23 -2.09
C ARG A 298 -10.45 18.09 -2.32
N VAL A 299 -9.52 18.24 -3.26
CA VAL A 299 -8.41 17.28 -3.43
C VAL A 299 -7.53 17.26 -2.19
N PHE A 300 -7.10 18.42 -1.66
CA PHE A 300 -6.30 18.45 -0.44
C PHE A 300 -7.03 17.82 0.76
N ASP A 301 -8.33 18.06 0.92
CA ASP A 301 -9.16 17.46 1.99
C ASP A 301 -9.12 15.93 1.95
N LEU A 302 -8.98 15.36 0.75
CA LEU A 302 -9.03 13.92 0.49
C LEU A 302 -7.65 13.29 0.18
N HIS A 303 -6.59 14.10 0.15
CA HIS A 303 -5.26 13.61 -0.22
C HIS A 303 -4.66 12.77 0.92
N PRO A 304 -4.03 11.61 0.64
CA PRO A 304 -3.36 10.80 1.67
C PRO A 304 -2.29 11.55 2.48
N LEU A 305 -1.66 12.56 1.87
CA LEU A 305 -0.71 13.45 2.57
C LEU A 305 -1.32 14.12 3.82
N LEU A 306 -2.61 14.46 3.78
CA LEU A 306 -3.30 15.16 4.87
C LEU A 306 -4.21 14.24 5.70
N ASN A 307 -4.26 12.95 5.38
CA ASN A 307 -5.11 11.95 6.04
C ASN A 307 -4.29 10.77 6.59
N PRO A 308 -4.76 10.05 7.60
CA PRO A 308 -6.03 10.25 8.31
C PRO A 308 -6.04 11.52 9.16
N ALA A 309 -7.25 12.06 9.38
CA ALA A 309 -7.43 13.25 10.19
C ALA A 309 -6.95 13.03 11.63
N GLY A 310 -6.25 14.02 12.19
CA GLY A 310 -5.69 13.95 13.54
C GLY A 310 -4.27 13.39 13.60
N TYR A 311 -3.94 12.38 12.77
CA TYR A 311 -2.56 11.93 12.57
C TYR A 311 -1.77 13.01 11.83
N VAL A 312 -2.38 13.52 10.75
CA VAL A 312 -2.01 14.78 10.11
C VAL A 312 -3.04 15.85 10.48
N ARG A 313 -2.56 16.94 11.10
CA ARG A 313 -3.42 18.06 11.52
C ARG A 313 -3.30 19.17 10.50
N ALA A 314 -4.33 19.31 9.68
CA ALA A 314 -4.41 20.34 8.66
C ALA A 314 -5.82 20.96 8.65
N GLU A 315 -5.86 22.28 8.60
CA GLU A 315 -7.06 23.09 8.46
C GLU A 315 -7.14 23.61 7.02
N LEU A 316 -8.28 23.39 6.37
CA LEU A 316 -8.57 23.93 5.06
C LEU A 316 -9.55 25.10 5.20
N SER A 317 -9.19 26.23 4.60
CA SER A 317 -9.99 27.46 4.51
C SER A 317 -10.08 27.89 3.04
N GLU A 318 -10.96 28.87 2.73
CA GLU A 318 -11.37 29.21 1.35
C GLU A 318 -10.25 29.33 0.30
N ASN A 319 -9.04 29.71 0.69
CA ASN A 319 -7.89 29.76 -0.21
C ASN A 319 -6.56 29.38 0.46
N ARG A 320 -6.61 28.64 1.57
CA ARG A 320 -5.41 28.34 2.36
C ARG A 320 -5.53 26.99 3.06
N VAL A 321 -4.47 26.20 2.93
CA VAL A 321 -4.20 25.02 3.76
C VAL A 321 -3.22 25.43 4.84
N THR A 322 -3.58 25.21 6.11
CA THR A 322 -2.70 25.44 7.26
C THR A 322 -2.39 24.11 7.91
N VAL A 323 -1.10 23.75 7.95
CA VAL A 323 -0.62 22.52 8.57
C VAL A 323 -0.09 22.85 9.95
N HIS A 324 -0.47 22.04 10.93
CA HIS A 324 -0.03 22.17 12.31
C HIS A 324 0.84 20.98 12.69
N ARG A 325 1.72 21.18 13.68
CA ARG A 325 2.46 20.06 14.28
C ARG A 325 1.47 18.99 14.75
N SER A 326 1.75 17.76 14.34
CA SER A 326 0.90 16.58 14.51
C SER A 326 1.75 15.34 14.78
N PRO A 327 1.15 14.21 15.18
CA PRO A 327 1.87 12.95 15.34
C PRO A 327 2.70 12.54 14.12
N ALA A 328 2.21 12.81 12.90
CA ALA A 328 2.96 12.58 11.66
C ALA A 328 4.31 13.34 11.59
N HIS A 329 4.42 14.50 12.24
CA HIS A 329 5.71 15.21 12.32
C HIS A 329 6.66 14.52 13.30
N ASP A 330 6.13 14.00 14.40
CA ASP A 330 6.93 13.34 15.43
C ASP A 330 7.44 11.96 14.96
N ASP A 331 6.67 11.26 14.10
CA ASP A 331 7.08 10.04 13.41
C ASP A 331 8.08 10.31 12.27
N GLY A 332 8.19 11.55 11.80
CA GLY A 332 8.98 11.89 10.60
C GLY A 332 8.35 11.41 9.29
N ALA A 333 7.01 11.40 9.19
CA ALA A 333 6.25 11.08 7.98
C ALA A 333 6.32 12.24 6.95
N TRP A 334 5.69 12.08 5.78
CA TRP A 334 5.82 13.03 4.64
C TRP A 334 5.67 14.51 4.98
N ILE A 335 4.75 14.85 5.89
CA ILE A 335 4.46 16.24 6.25
C ILE A 335 5.63 16.92 6.97
N SER A 336 6.65 16.16 7.39
CA SER A 336 7.86 16.66 8.05
C SER A 336 9.00 17.05 7.10
N LEU A 337 8.85 16.80 5.79
CA LEU A 337 9.84 17.08 4.74
C LEU A 337 9.96 18.56 4.34
#